data_AF-A0A439D029-F1
#
_entry.id   AF-A0A439D029-F1
#
_cell.length_a   1.000
_cell.length_b   1.000
_cell.length_c   1.000
_cell.angle_alpha   90.00
_cell.angle_beta   90.00
_cell.angle_gamma   90.00
#
_symmetry.space_group_name_H-M   'P 1'
#
loop_
_entity.id
_entity.type
_entity.pdbx_description
1 polymer ?
#
loop_
_entity_poly.entity_id
_entity_poly.type
_entity_poly.pdbx_seq_one_letter_code
_entity_poly.pdbx_strand_id
1 'polypeptide(L)'
;MGSISCANPSVEQGDLSVQLPADTHIEHIIPLFTAARFASVANWGRHWLPMPYIDPYISFPLGAPTQTPGIRTAFWEDVWNNPEGLPRNLPLVTPDSADLRRPVDRVFEALGSNTNPSHFVLIQSAINNVKGQFEAFAFPMQDNEFNGYVRQALAGNNTAIRCFLAPLRETIAMFQYLRDPDIDSRRNTIATSVTEQLQLIEQHTEGSEGLTAHWHEFYPFYFSQVSEFARNWVNDRVRYIQRTFAGSESYERDFVLKEAQEIEKQIPDLKYPWED
;
A
#
# COMPACT_ATOMS: atom_id res chain seq x y z
N MET A 1 6.22 23.52 -1.81
CA MET A 1 4.85 23.87 -2.23
C MET A 1 4.08 22.58 -2.46
N GLY A 2 3.04 22.36 -1.66
CA GLY A 2 2.17 21.18 -1.61
C GLY A 2 1.19 21.31 -0.44
N SER A 3 -0.10 21.02 -0.68
CA SER A 3 -1.32 21.17 0.17
C SER A 3 -1.12 20.80 1.65
N ILE A 4 -1.52 21.54 2.72
CA ILE A 4 -2.79 22.18 3.18
C ILE A 4 -4.01 21.22 3.32
N SER A 5 -3.81 20.19 4.16
CA SER A 5 -4.82 19.57 5.06
C SER A 5 -5.90 18.62 4.52
N CYS A 6 -5.83 17.37 4.99
CA CYS A 6 -6.94 16.67 5.67
C CYS A 6 -6.48 16.15 7.05
N ALA A 7 -6.31 17.09 8.00
CA ALA A 7 -6.60 16.97 9.44
C ALA A 7 -5.94 15.85 10.31
N ASN A 8 -4.60 15.92 10.41
CA ASN A 8 -3.82 16.00 11.66
C ASN A 8 -3.77 14.82 12.67
N PRO A 9 -2.88 13.83 12.48
CA PRO A 9 -2.25 13.13 13.61
C PRO A 9 -1.00 13.92 14.03
N SER A 10 -1.17 14.98 14.84
CA SER A 10 -0.01 15.60 15.48
C SER A 10 0.45 14.69 16.62
N VAL A 11 1.52 13.92 16.39
CA VAL A 11 2.32 13.39 17.49
C VAL A 11 3.04 14.59 18.09
N GLU A 12 2.84 14.87 19.39
CA GLU A 12 3.65 15.88 20.07
C GLU A 12 5.12 15.55 19.82
N GLN A 13 5.87 16.50 19.25
CA GLN A 13 7.31 16.39 19.12
C GLN A 13 7.90 16.42 20.54
N GLY A 14 7.99 15.25 21.17
CA GLY A 14 8.97 15.02 22.21
C GLY A 14 10.33 15.36 21.63
N ASP A 15 11.18 15.99 22.44
CA ASP A 15 12.49 16.52 22.07
C ASP A 15 13.43 15.39 21.60
N LEU A 16 13.24 14.93 20.37
CA LEU A 16 14.11 13.98 19.70
C LEU A 16 15.30 14.76 19.19
N SER A 17 16.36 14.80 19.99
CA SER A 17 17.66 15.41 19.67
C SER A 17 18.40 14.76 18.48
N VAL A 18 17.72 13.96 17.68
CA VAL A 18 18.24 13.30 16.48
C VAL A 18 17.86 14.13 15.27
N GLN A 19 18.86 14.72 14.61
CA GLN A 19 18.67 15.39 13.33
C GLN A 19 18.32 14.33 12.27
N LEU A 20 17.03 14.22 11.95
CA LEU A 20 16.56 13.34 10.89
C LEU A 20 17.11 13.81 9.53
N PRO A 21 17.44 12.90 8.61
CA PRO A 21 17.75 13.27 7.24
C PRO A 21 16.62 14.15 6.66
N ALA A 22 16.98 15.07 5.77
CA ALA A 22 15.96 15.81 5.02
C ALA A 22 15.04 14.82 4.27
N ASP A 23 13.76 15.17 4.15
CA ASP A 23 12.75 14.42 3.40
C ASP A 23 12.37 13.03 3.96
N THR A 24 12.53 12.79 5.27
CA THR A 24 11.98 11.60 5.94
C THR A 24 10.56 11.82 6.42
N HIS A 25 9.66 10.87 6.15
CA HIS A 25 8.28 10.85 6.62
C HIS A 25 8.04 9.65 7.54
N ILE A 26 7.05 9.77 8.42
CA ILE A 26 6.49 8.63 9.16
C ILE A 26 5.61 7.84 8.19
N GLU A 27 5.78 6.53 8.18
CA GLU A 27 5.04 5.61 7.32
C GLU A 27 4.34 4.51 8.11
N HIS A 28 3.11 4.21 7.68
CA HIS A 28 2.43 2.98 8.04
C HIS A 28 2.90 1.87 7.08
N ILE A 29 3.52 0.83 7.63
CA ILE A 29 3.99 -0.31 6.84
C ILE A 29 2.83 -0.95 6.07
N ILE A 30 1.67 -1.10 6.71
CA ILE A 30 0.41 -1.50 6.07
C ILE A 30 -0.52 -0.28 6.04
N PRO A 31 -0.94 0.20 4.87
CA PRO A 31 -1.68 1.45 4.79
C PRO A 31 -3.08 1.30 5.38
N LEU A 32 -3.56 2.35 6.07
CA LEU A 32 -4.84 2.33 6.78
C LEU A 32 -6.05 2.03 5.88
N PHE A 33 -6.02 2.45 4.61
CA PHE A 33 -7.11 2.15 3.68
C PHE A 33 -7.25 0.65 3.37
N THR A 34 -6.26 -0.18 3.73
CA THR A 34 -6.37 -1.65 3.70
C THR A 34 -7.55 -2.14 4.52
N ALA A 35 -7.85 -1.51 5.66
CA ALA A 35 -9.02 -1.86 6.49
C ALA A 35 -10.34 -1.61 5.74
N ALA A 36 -10.45 -0.50 5.02
CA ALA A 36 -11.64 -0.19 4.22
C ALA A 36 -11.79 -1.14 3.03
N ARG A 37 -10.68 -1.46 2.34
CA ARG A 37 -10.69 -2.45 1.24
C ARG A 37 -11.06 -3.83 1.73
N PHE A 38 -10.50 -4.27 2.86
CA PHE A 38 -10.85 -5.52 3.53
C PHE A 38 -12.34 -5.60 3.85
N ALA A 39 -12.89 -4.59 4.55
CA ALA A 39 -14.31 -4.57 4.91
C ALA A 39 -15.22 -4.69 3.68
N SER A 40 -14.85 -4.03 2.57
CA SER A 40 -15.56 -4.18 1.31
C SER A 40 -15.46 -5.61 0.74
N VAL A 41 -14.26 -6.19 0.69
CA VAL A 41 -14.08 -7.58 0.22
C VAL A 41 -14.89 -8.57 1.06
N ALA A 42 -14.84 -8.44 2.38
CA ALA A 42 -15.54 -9.31 3.31
C ALA A 42 -17.07 -9.15 3.23
N ASN A 43 -17.59 -7.94 3.03
CA ASN A 43 -19.03 -7.70 2.81
C ASN A 43 -19.53 -8.37 1.52
N TRP A 44 -18.78 -8.21 0.43
CA TRP A 44 -19.22 -8.65 -0.90
C TRP A 44 -18.78 -10.08 -1.26
N GLY A 45 -17.86 -10.67 -0.49
CA GLY A 45 -17.25 -11.96 -0.80
C GLY A 45 -16.48 -11.96 -2.13
N ARG A 46 -15.85 -10.83 -2.46
CA ARG A 46 -15.15 -10.61 -3.74
C ARG A 46 -13.96 -9.68 -3.58
N HIS A 47 -12.86 -9.98 -4.27
CA HIS A 47 -11.67 -9.13 -4.27
C HIS A 47 -11.82 -7.89 -5.17
N TRP A 48 -10.98 -6.88 -4.95
CA TRP A 48 -10.86 -5.75 -5.86
C TRP A 48 -10.15 -6.13 -7.15
N LEU A 49 -10.43 -5.41 -8.24
CA LEU A 49 -9.60 -5.47 -9.44
C LEU A 49 -8.40 -4.52 -9.28
N PRO A 50 -7.20 -4.87 -9.80
CA PRO A 50 -6.04 -3.99 -9.78
C PRO A 50 -6.17 -2.93 -10.88
N MET A 51 -7.08 -1.98 -10.69
CA MET A 51 -7.41 -0.97 -11.70
C MET A 51 -6.73 0.37 -11.35
N PRO A 52 -6.09 1.04 -12.33
CA PRO A 52 -5.40 2.33 -12.13
C PRO A 52 -6.33 3.48 -11.73
N TYR A 53 -7.64 3.27 -11.85
CA TYR A 53 -8.70 4.22 -11.58
C TYR A 53 -9.78 3.50 -10.79
N ILE A 54 -9.88 3.79 -9.50
CA ILE A 54 -11.13 3.56 -8.77
C ILE A 54 -12.10 4.58 -9.36
N ASP A 55 -12.93 4.13 -10.28
CA ASP A 55 -14.07 4.90 -10.71
C ASP A 55 -14.82 5.35 -9.44
N PRO A 56 -15.01 6.67 -9.22
CA PRO A 56 -15.72 7.15 -8.04
C PRO A 56 -17.15 6.59 -7.93
N TYR A 57 -17.69 6.02 -9.01
CA TYR A 57 -18.97 5.34 -9.04
C TYR A 57 -18.90 3.82 -8.76
N ILE A 58 -17.71 3.20 -8.77
CA ILE A 58 -17.51 1.79 -8.40
C ILE A 58 -17.13 1.73 -6.91
N SER A 59 -18.15 1.57 -6.07
CA SER A 59 -18.01 1.44 -4.61
C SER A 59 -17.84 0.00 -4.12
N PHE A 60 -17.85 -0.99 -5.02
CA PHE A 60 -17.85 -2.41 -4.68
C PHE A 60 -16.83 -3.22 -5.48
N PRO A 61 -16.30 -4.32 -4.92
CA PRO A 61 -15.30 -5.16 -5.55
C PRO A 61 -15.88 -5.97 -6.73
N LEU A 62 -15.17 -5.94 -7.86
CA LEU A 62 -15.55 -6.60 -9.11
C LEU A 62 -14.64 -7.79 -9.48
N GLY A 63 -13.67 -8.12 -8.64
CA GLY A 63 -12.71 -9.18 -8.88
C GLY A 63 -13.24 -10.58 -8.60
N ALA A 64 -12.30 -11.52 -8.45
CA ALA A 64 -12.59 -12.92 -8.18
C ALA A 64 -13.39 -13.08 -6.86
N PRO A 65 -14.31 -14.05 -6.78
CA PRO A 65 -14.98 -14.38 -5.53
C PRO A 65 -13.99 -14.94 -4.51
N THR A 66 -14.21 -14.60 -3.24
CA THR A 66 -13.57 -15.28 -2.10
C THR A 66 -14.17 -16.69 -1.94
N GLN A 67 -13.44 -17.56 -1.26
CA GLN A 67 -13.92 -18.87 -0.84
C GLN A 67 -14.87 -18.74 0.37
N THR A 68 -14.55 -17.82 1.29
CA THR A 68 -15.41 -17.46 2.41
C THR A 68 -16.63 -16.69 1.90
N PRO A 69 -17.87 -17.09 2.27
CA PRO A 69 -19.07 -16.34 1.89
C PRO A 69 -19.06 -14.91 2.43
N GLY A 70 -19.65 -13.97 1.68
CA GLY A 70 -19.77 -12.58 2.12
C GLY A 70 -20.49 -12.43 3.46
N ILE A 71 -19.99 -11.56 4.31
CA ILE A 71 -20.58 -11.18 5.60
C ILE A 71 -21.75 -10.25 5.35
N ARG A 72 -22.88 -10.50 6.02
CA ARG A 72 -24.13 -9.76 5.80
C ARG A 72 -23.96 -8.26 6.04
N THR A 73 -24.60 -7.46 5.19
CA THR A 73 -24.59 -5.99 5.28
C THR A 73 -25.00 -5.45 6.65
N ALA A 74 -25.94 -6.10 7.34
CA ALA A 74 -26.36 -5.72 8.69
C ALA A 74 -25.19 -5.66 9.70
N PHE A 75 -24.23 -6.57 9.64
CA PHE A 75 -23.05 -6.49 10.51
C PHE A 75 -22.25 -5.21 10.27
N TRP A 76 -22.04 -4.85 9.01
CA TRP A 76 -21.26 -3.65 8.64
C TRP A 76 -21.98 -2.34 8.99
N GLU A 77 -23.30 -2.32 8.85
CA GLU A 77 -24.12 -1.14 9.15
C GLU A 77 -24.36 -0.97 10.66
N ASP A 78 -24.66 -2.06 11.37
CA ASP A 78 -25.15 -2.01 12.76
C ASP A 78 -24.06 -2.25 13.81
N VAL A 79 -22.96 -2.93 13.46
CA VAL A 79 -21.93 -3.38 14.41
C VAL A 79 -20.57 -2.77 14.12
N TRP A 80 -20.05 -2.85 12.89
CA TRP A 80 -18.66 -2.52 12.55
C TRP A 80 -18.22 -1.11 12.98
N ASN A 81 -19.10 -0.13 12.74
CA ASN A 81 -18.86 1.29 13.07
C ASN A 81 -19.56 1.74 14.36
N ASN A 82 -20.22 0.82 15.08
CA ASN A 82 -20.97 1.14 16.29
C ASN A 82 -20.01 1.36 17.48
N PRO A 83 -20.05 2.51 18.17
CA PRO A 83 -19.24 2.77 19.37
C PRO A 83 -19.41 1.75 20.50
N GLU A 84 -20.53 1.02 20.49
CA GLU A 84 -20.87 0.00 21.47
C GLU A 84 -20.92 -1.41 20.85
N GLY A 85 -20.36 -1.59 19.65
CA GLY A 85 -20.40 -2.84 18.89
C GLY A 85 -19.75 -4.02 19.61
N LEU A 86 -18.88 -3.78 20.59
CA LEU A 86 -18.23 -4.78 21.42
C LEU A 86 -18.53 -4.59 22.92
N PRO A 87 -18.47 -5.67 23.73
CA PRO A 87 -18.57 -5.60 25.18
C PRO A 87 -17.39 -4.82 25.79
N ARG A 88 -17.58 -4.34 27.02
CA ARG A 88 -16.53 -3.67 27.81
C ARG A 88 -15.49 -4.68 28.32
N ASN A 89 -14.31 -4.19 28.67
CA ASN A 89 -13.24 -4.95 29.34
C ASN A 89 -12.74 -6.15 28.51
N LEU A 90 -12.78 -6.03 27.19
CA LEU A 90 -12.05 -6.94 26.33
C LEU A 90 -10.53 -6.70 26.51
N PRO A 91 -9.68 -7.69 26.20
CA PRO A 91 -8.24 -7.47 26.10
C PRO A 91 -7.94 -6.21 25.28
N LEU A 92 -7.04 -5.35 25.77
CA LEU A 92 -6.62 -4.15 25.03
C LEU A 92 -5.82 -4.56 23.79
N VAL A 93 -5.82 -3.73 22.74
CA VAL A 93 -5.03 -4.01 21.52
C VAL A 93 -3.54 -3.92 21.84
N THR A 94 -3.14 -2.86 22.54
CA THR A 94 -1.84 -2.72 23.21
C THR A 94 -2.06 -2.32 24.67
N PRO A 95 -1.05 -2.44 25.56
CA PRO A 95 -1.16 -1.99 26.95
C PRO A 95 -1.57 -0.51 27.11
N ASP A 96 -1.27 0.33 26.11
CA ASP A 96 -1.54 1.77 26.12
C ASP A 96 -2.84 2.14 25.40
N SER A 97 -3.52 1.19 24.74
CA SER A 97 -4.80 1.43 24.08
C SER A 97 -5.93 1.69 25.08
N ALA A 98 -6.92 2.49 24.69
CA ALA A 98 -8.19 2.58 25.42
C ALA A 98 -9.02 1.28 25.33
N ASP A 99 -10.10 1.18 26.11
CA ASP A 99 -11.12 0.14 25.93
C ASP A 99 -11.91 0.38 24.63
N LEU A 100 -11.31 0.01 23.50
CA LEU A 100 -11.86 0.21 22.16
C LEU A 100 -13.01 -0.76 21.90
N ARG A 101 -14.24 -0.23 21.99
CA ARG A 101 -15.49 -0.99 21.80
C ARG A 101 -16.05 -0.95 20.39
N ARG A 102 -15.56 -0.05 19.55
CA ARG A 102 -15.92 -0.02 18.12
C ARG A 102 -15.01 -0.98 17.35
N PRO A 103 -15.53 -2.01 16.67
CA PRO A 103 -14.72 -3.01 15.96
C PRO A 103 -13.65 -2.40 15.04
N VAL A 104 -14.03 -1.42 14.22
CA VAL A 104 -13.09 -0.79 13.28
C VAL A 104 -11.92 -0.06 13.97
N ASP A 105 -12.13 0.49 15.17
CA ASP A 105 -11.06 1.17 15.91
C ASP A 105 -10.00 0.18 16.37
N ARG A 106 -10.39 -1.05 16.71
CA ARG A 106 -9.44 -2.09 17.10
C ARG A 106 -8.54 -2.48 15.94
N VAL A 107 -9.11 -2.56 14.73
CA VAL A 107 -8.35 -2.85 13.51
C VAL A 107 -7.42 -1.70 13.15
N PHE A 108 -7.86 -0.45 13.26
CA PHE A 108 -6.98 0.70 13.03
C PHE A 108 -5.85 0.80 14.08
N GLU A 109 -6.14 0.53 15.35
CA GLU A 109 -5.15 0.46 16.41
C GLU A 109 -4.09 -0.62 16.14
N ALA A 110 -4.52 -1.79 15.65
CA ALA A 110 -3.64 -2.89 15.24
C ALA A 110 -2.77 -2.52 14.03
N LEU A 111 -3.27 -1.70 13.10
CA LEU A 111 -2.50 -1.19 11.95
C LEU A 111 -1.49 -0.10 12.32
N GLY A 112 -1.60 0.47 13.52
CA GLY A 112 -0.72 1.51 14.05
C GLY A 112 -1.46 2.81 14.35
N SER A 113 -1.13 3.40 15.49
CA SER A 113 -1.76 4.63 16.00
C SER A 113 -0.81 5.38 16.94
N ASN A 114 -1.25 6.51 17.50
CA ASN A 114 -0.46 7.22 18.51
C ASN A 114 -0.26 6.42 19.80
N THR A 115 -1.16 5.48 20.12
CA THR A 115 -1.06 4.55 21.26
C THR A 115 -0.45 3.20 20.87
N ASN A 116 -0.23 2.97 19.58
CA ASN A 116 0.56 1.87 19.04
C ASN A 116 1.58 2.36 17.99
N PRO A 117 2.58 3.17 18.40
CA PRO A 117 3.51 3.75 17.46
C PRO A 117 4.59 2.77 16.98
N SER A 118 4.63 1.57 17.56
CA SER A 118 5.63 0.52 17.25
C SER A 118 5.59 0.05 15.79
N HIS A 119 4.50 0.34 15.09
CA HIS A 119 4.27 -0.02 13.69
C HIS A 119 4.66 1.08 12.70
N PHE A 120 5.06 2.26 13.21
CA PHE A 120 5.60 3.33 12.39
C PHE A 120 7.08 3.17 12.16
N VAL A 121 7.50 3.50 10.95
CA VAL A 121 8.92 3.60 10.59
C VAL A 121 9.18 4.89 9.81
N LEU A 122 10.44 5.30 9.80
CA LEU A 122 10.88 6.43 8.99
C LEU A 122 11.31 5.94 7.62
N ILE A 123 10.80 6.61 6.59
CA ILE A 123 11.10 6.28 5.20
C ILE A 123 11.32 7.57 4.40
N GLN A 124 12.06 7.48 3.30
CA GLN A 124 12.19 8.59 2.36
C GLN A 124 10.85 8.92 1.71
N SER A 125 10.51 10.21 1.63
CA SER A 125 9.24 10.71 1.10
C SER A 125 8.91 10.18 -0.31
N ALA A 126 9.91 10.11 -1.20
CA ALA A 126 9.73 9.59 -2.56
C ALA A 126 9.30 8.11 -2.57
N ILE A 127 9.95 7.27 -1.75
CA ILE A 127 9.62 5.84 -1.63
C ILE A 127 8.22 5.67 -1.01
N ASN A 128 7.91 6.45 0.03
CA ASN A 128 6.58 6.44 0.66
C ASN A 128 5.47 6.81 -0.32
N ASN A 129 5.71 7.83 -1.15
CA ASN A 129 4.76 8.26 -2.16
C ASN A 129 4.49 7.17 -3.20
N VAL A 130 5.54 6.55 -3.74
CA VAL A 130 5.42 5.45 -4.71
C VAL A 130 4.71 4.24 -4.09
N LYS A 131 5.01 3.92 -2.83
CA LYS A 131 4.30 2.88 -2.07
C LYS A 131 2.81 3.17 -1.98
N GLY A 132 2.44 4.36 -1.49
CA GLY A 132 1.04 4.76 -1.37
C GLY A 132 0.30 4.72 -2.72
N GLN A 133 0.96 5.10 -3.80
CA GLN A 133 0.39 5.03 -5.15
C GLN A 133 0.14 3.58 -5.58
N PHE A 134 1.13 2.68 -5.54
CA PHE A 134 0.92 1.30 -5.97
C PHE A 134 -0.05 0.53 -5.07
N GLU A 135 0.02 0.72 -3.76
CA GLU A 135 -0.94 0.13 -2.83
C GLU A 135 -2.35 0.67 -3.09
N ALA A 136 -2.51 1.90 -3.56
CA ALA A 136 -3.79 2.43 -4.01
C ALA A 136 -4.22 1.97 -5.41
N PHE A 137 -3.43 1.14 -6.11
CA PHE A 137 -3.56 0.87 -7.54
C PHE A 137 -3.57 2.15 -8.37
N ALA A 138 -2.62 3.05 -8.14
CA ALA A 138 -2.40 4.25 -8.91
C ALA A 138 -0.98 4.25 -9.50
N PHE A 139 -0.82 4.85 -10.67
CA PHE A 139 0.49 4.96 -11.31
C PHE A 139 1.32 6.09 -10.71
N PRO A 140 2.63 5.87 -10.46
CA PRO A 140 3.52 6.94 -10.01
C PRO A 140 3.67 8.09 -10.98
N MET A 141 3.55 7.80 -12.27
CA MET A 141 3.56 8.76 -13.36
C MET A 141 2.59 8.29 -14.45
N GLN A 142 1.80 9.24 -14.97
CA GLN A 142 0.82 8.96 -16.02
C GLN A 142 1.50 8.72 -17.37
N ASP A 143 0.89 7.89 -18.23
CA ASP A 143 1.42 7.50 -19.53
C ASP A 143 1.80 8.70 -20.41
N ASN A 144 0.92 9.70 -20.48
CA ASN A 144 1.11 10.90 -21.30
C ASN A 144 2.30 11.73 -20.82
N GLU A 145 2.47 11.88 -19.51
CA GLU A 145 3.56 12.57 -18.86
C GLU A 145 4.88 11.83 -19.07
N PHE A 146 4.90 10.52 -18.79
CA PHE A 146 6.05 9.65 -19.02
C PHE A 146 6.53 9.71 -20.47
N ASN A 147 5.61 9.51 -21.43
CA ASN A 147 5.90 9.57 -22.86
C ASN A 147 6.36 10.99 -23.27
N GLY A 148 5.85 12.02 -22.61
CA GLY A 148 6.31 13.41 -22.74
C GLY A 148 7.80 13.55 -22.40
N TYR A 149 8.22 13.05 -21.24
CA TYR A 149 9.63 13.09 -20.82
C TYR A 149 10.54 12.26 -21.73
N VAL A 150 10.10 11.07 -22.16
CA VAL A 150 10.87 10.26 -23.11
C VAL A 150 11.11 11.01 -24.43
N ARG A 151 10.09 11.68 -24.98
CA ARG A 151 10.24 12.49 -26.20
C ARG A 151 11.17 13.69 -26.00
N GLN A 152 11.11 14.35 -24.85
CA GLN A 152 12.03 15.46 -24.52
C GLN A 152 13.48 14.97 -24.41
N ALA A 153 13.69 13.79 -23.82
CA ALA A 153 15.02 13.19 -23.75
C ALA A 153 15.59 12.86 -25.14
N LEU A 154 14.77 12.34 -26.05
CA LEU A 154 15.17 12.14 -27.46
C LEU A 154 15.56 13.46 -28.15
N ALA A 155 14.94 14.57 -27.77
CA ALA A 155 15.28 15.92 -28.25
C ALA A 155 16.53 16.52 -27.56
N GLY A 156 17.25 15.74 -26.74
CA GLY A 156 18.49 16.15 -26.08
C GLY A 156 18.32 16.75 -24.68
N ASN A 157 17.13 16.68 -24.07
CA ASN A 157 16.91 17.15 -22.70
C ASN A 157 17.33 16.10 -21.65
N ASN A 158 18.52 16.25 -21.07
CA ASN A 158 19.04 15.30 -20.08
C ASN A 158 18.29 15.32 -18.75
N THR A 159 17.66 16.43 -18.39
CA THR A 159 16.80 16.48 -17.19
C THR A 159 15.61 15.55 -17.36
N ALA A 160 15.05 15.46 -18.57
CA ALA A 160 13.91 14.59 -18.85
C ALA A 160 14.25 13.09 -18.67
N ILE A 161 15.50 12.68 -18.91
CA ILE A 161 15.97 11.31 -18.62
C ILE A 161 15.82 10.99 -17.13
N ARG A 162 16.23 11.91 -16.26
CA ARG A 162 16.09 11.74 -14.82
C ARG A 162 14.62 11.68 -14.42
N CYS A 163 13.77 12.52 -15.02
CA CYS A 163 12.34 12.55 -14.72
C CYS A 163 11.63 11.22 -15.00
N PHE A 164 11.87 10.56 -16.14
CA PHE A 164 11.20 9.29 -16.42
C PHE A 164 11.89 8.07 -15.75
N LEU A 165 13.19 8.13 -15.47
CA LEU A 165 13.89 7.03 -14.77
C LEU A 165 13.65 7.05 -13.25
N ALA A 166 13.43 8.23 -12.64
CA ALA A 166 13.21 8.37 -11.20
C ALA A 166 12.09 7.48 -10.66
N PRO A 167 10.84 7.52 -11.17
CA PRO A 167 9.76 6.71 -10.60
C PRO A 167 9.98 5.20 -10.79
N LEU A 168 10.72 4.77 -11.82
CA LEU A 168 11.11 3.37 -11.99
C LEU A 168 12.10 2.92 -10.90
N ARG A 169 13.09 3.75 -10.59
CA ARG A 169 14.08 3.47 -9.53
C ARG A 169 13.45 3.53 -8.14
N GLU A 170 12.55 4.47 -7.91
CA GLU A 170 11.79 4.57 -6.65
C GLU A 170 10.87 3.36 -6.45
N THR A 171 10.30 2.82 -7.52
CA THR A 171 9.54 1.54 -7.48
C THR A 171 10.42 0.38 -7.03
N ILE A 172 11.63 0.26 -7.59
CA ILE A 172 12.60 -0.75 -7.16
C ILE A 172 12.97 -0.55 -5.68
N ALA A 173 13.28 0.68 -5.28
CA ALA A 173 13.65 1.01 -3.90
C ALA A 173 12.52 0.70 -2.90
N MET A 174 11.25 0.93 -3.27
CA MET A 174 10.08 0.50 -2.50
C MET A 174 10.09 -1.00 -2.23
N PHE A 175 10.26 -1.83 -3.26
CA PHE A 175 10.26 -3.29 -3.06
C PHE A 175 11.50 -3.80 -2.32
N GLN A 176 12.66 -3.15 -2.49
CA GLN A 176 13.83 -3.42 -1.65
C GLN A 176 13.56 -3.09 -0.17
N TYR A 177 12.92 -1.96 0.10
CA TYR A 177 12.47 -1.58 1.43
C TYR A 177 11.48 -2.60 2.04
N LEU A 178 10.50 -3.07 1.26
CA LEU A 178 9.51 -4.07 1.72
C LEU A 178 10.11 -5.47 1.96
N ARG A 179 11.33 -5.72 1.47
CA ARG A 179 12.11 -6.93 1.71
C ARG A 179 13.16 -6.78 2.81
N ASP A 180 13.31 -5.60 3.39
CA ASP A 180 14.16 -5.43 4.54
C ASP A 180 13.65 -6.33 5.70
N PRO A 181 14.51 -7.15 6.33
CA PRO A 181 14.07 -8.10 7.36
C PRO A 181 13.33 -7.46 8.54
N ASP A 182 13.71 -6.25 8.93
CA ASP A 182 13.05 -5.56 10.04
C ASP A 182 11.65 -5.08 9.62
N ILE A 183 11.51 -4.62 8.38
CA ILE A 183 10.22 -4.20 7.81
C ILE A 183 9.29 -5.40 7.62
N ASP A 184 9.80 -6.51 7.09
CA ASP A 184 9.04 -7.75 6.95
C ASP A 184 8.57 -8.28 8.31
N SER A 185 9.48 -8.34 9.30
CA SER A 185 9.13 -8.77 10.65
C SER A 185 8.03 -7.90 11.26
N ARG A 186 8.11 -6.57 11.14
CA ARG A 186 7.09 -5.66 11.66
C ARG A 186 5.76 -5.82 10.94
N ARG A 187 5.78 -5.96 9.62
CA ARG A 187 4.58 -6.21 8.82
C ARG A 187 3.87 -7.50 9.25
N ASN A 188 4.62 -8.57 9.49
CA ASN A 188 4.07 -9.85 9.97
C ASN A 188 3.44 -9.70 11.36
N THR A 189 4.07 -8.93 12.26
CA THR A 189 3.48 -8.56 13.56
C THR A 189 2.16 -7.80 13.39
N ILE A 190 2.11 -6.82 12.49
CA ILE A 190 0.88 -6.04 12.22
C ILE A 190 -0.23 -6.96 11.68
N ALA A 191 0.08 -7.79 10.67
CA ALA A 191 -0.89 -8.71 10.08
C ALA A 191 -1.42 -9.73 11.11
N THR A 192 -0.57 -10.18 12.03
CA THR A 192 -0.95 -11.05 13.15
C THR A 192 -1.86 -10.31 14.12
N SER A 193 -1.50 -9.09 14.53
CA SER A 193 -2.31 -8.26 15.43
C SER A 193 -3.71 -7.98 14.86
N VAL A 194 -3.80 -7.65 13.56
CA VAL A 194 -5.09 -7.49 12.88
C VAL A 194 -5.89 -8.78 12.92
N THR A 195 -5.26 -9.93 12.64
CA THR A 195 -5.91 -11.25 12.70
C THR A 195 -6.49 -11.52 14.09
N GLU A 196 -5.73 -11.26 15.15
CA GLU A 196 -6.16 -11.41 16.55
C GLU A 196 -7.36 -10.51 16.88
N GLN A 197 -7.34 -9.25 16.42
CA GLN A 197 -8.48 -8.35 16.64
C GLN A 197 -9.74 -8.81 15.88
N LEU A 198 -9.59 -9.33 14.67
CA LEU A 198 -10.71 -9.88 13.90
C LEU A 198 -11.29 -11.13 14.58
N GLN A 199 -10.45 -12.04 15.07
CA GLN A 199 -10.91 -13.22 15.83
C GLN A 199 -11.68 -12.82 17.10
N LEU A 200 -11.22 -11.78 17.79
CA LEU A 200 -11.90 -11.26 18.96
C LEU A 200 -13.27 -10.69 18.59
N ILE A 201 -13.37 -9.94 17.49
CA ILE A 201 -14.65 -9.41 16.99
C ILE A 201 -15.61 -10.57 16.65
N GLU A 202 -15.11 -11.61 15.97
CA GLU A 202 -15.89 -12.82 15.64
C GLU A 202 -16.50 -13.49 16.87
N GLN A 203 -15.74 -13.60 17.95
CA GLN A 203 -16.18 -14.27 19.18
C GLN A 203 -17.27 -13.51 19.95
N HIS A 204 -17.40 -12.20 19.69
CA HIS A 204 -18.21 -11.32 20.52
C HIS A 204 -19.34 -10.61 19.78
N THR A 205 -19.51 -10.84 18.47
CA THR A 205 -20.56 -10.19 17.68
C THR A 205 -21.27 -11.18 16.75
N GLU A 206 -22.60 -11.19 16.79
CA GLU A 206 -23.41 -12.02 15.88
C GLU A 206 -23.31 -11.51 14.45
N GLY A 207 -23.23 -12.43 13.48
CA GLY A 207 -23.22 -12.09 12.06
C GLY A 207 -21.85 -11.63 11.54
N SER A 208 -20.80 -11.75 12.35
CA SER A 208 -19.41 -11.42 12.01
C SER A 208 -18.58 -12.63 11.58
N GLU A 209 -19.20 -13.80 11.50
CA GLU A 209 -18.51 -15.06 11.24
C GLU A 209 -17.79 -15.01 9.88
N GLY A 210 -16.48 -15.26 9.90
CA GLY A 210 -15.65 -15.32 8.70
C GLY A 210 -14.78 -14.08 8.44
N LEU A 211 -14.80 -13.04 9.28
CA LEU A 211 -13.83 -11.93 9.24
C LEU A 211 -12.39 -12.41 9.16
N THR A 212 -11.99 -13.35 10.02
CA THR A 212 -10.62 -13.88 10.06
C THR A 212 -10.32 -14.67 8.78
N ALA A 213 -11.24 -15.52 8.33
CA ALA A 213 -11.09 -16.27 7.09
C ALA A 213 -10.97 -15.33 5.87
N HIS A 214 -11.80 -14.30 5.78
CA HIS A 214 -11.70 -13.25 4.78
C HIS A 214 -10.37 -12.52 4.85
N TRP A 215 -9.82 -12.24 6.02
CA TRP A 215 -8.52 -11.57 6.14
C TRP A 215 -7.39 -12.43 5.59
N HIS A 216 -7.39 -13.73 5.91
CA HIS A 216 -6.42 -14.69 5.39
C HIS A 216 -6.49 -14.86 3.87
N GLU A 217 -7.66 -14.70 3.26
CA GLU A 217 -7.81 -14.69 1.79
C GLU A 217 -7.42 -13.33 1.19
N PHE A 218 -7.94 -12.25 1.77
CA PHE A 218 -7.79 -10.89 1.27
C PHE A 218 -6.34 -10.44 1.30
N TYR A 219 -5.67 -10.56 2.45
CA TYR A 219 -4.36 -9.95 2.68
C TYR A 219 -3.30 -10.41 1.66
N PRO A 220 -2.99 -11.72 1.53
CA PRO A 220 -1.99 -12.16 0.57
C PRO A 220 -2.41 -11.90 -0.88
N PHE A 221 -3.70 -12.10 -1.22
CA PHE A 221 -4.20 -11.88 -2.58
C PHE A 221 -4.05 -10.41 -2.99
N TYR A 222 -4.49 -9.50 -2.13
CA TYR A 222 -4.46 -8.07 -2.37
C TYR A 222 -3.04 -7.56 -2.62
N PHE A 223 -2.09 -7.96 -1.78
CA PHE A 223 -0.70 -7.51 -1.94
C PHE A 223 0.01 -8.19 -3.11
N SER A 224 -0.36 -9.43 -3.49
CA SER A 224 0.12 -10.01 -4.76
C SER A 224 -0.40 -9.24 -5.97
N GLN A 225 -1.61 -8.69 -5.92
CA GLN A 225 -2.14 -7.82 -6.97
C GLN A 225 -1.37 -6.51 -7.05
N VAL A 226 -0.99 -5.92 -5.91
CA VAL A 226 -0.15 -4.71 -5.88
C VAL A 226 1.19 -4.98 -6.57
N SER A 227 1.80 -6.13 -6.28
CA SER A 227 3.05 -6.54 -6.89
C SER A 227 2.93 -6.83 -8.39
N GLU A 228 1.87 -7.52 -8.81
CA GLU A 228 1.59 -7.72 -10.24
C GLU A 228 1.37 -6.39 -10.97
N PHE A 229 0.58 -5.50 -10.37
CA PHE A 229 0.31 -4.17 -10.92
C PHE A 229 1.59 -3.35 -11.09
N ALA A 230 2.48 -3.35 -10.10
CA ALA A 230 3.77 -2.68 -10.19
C ALA A 230 4.69 -3.30 -11.26
N ARG A 231 4.79 -4.64 -11.31
CA ARG A 231 5.56 -5.36 -12.35
C ARG A 231 5.10 -5.00 -13.75
N ASN A 232 3.79 -5.02 -13.97
CA ASN A 232 3.19 -4.69 -15.27
C ASN A 232 3.51 -3.26 -15.67
N TRP A 233 3.33 -2.29 -14.76
CA TRP A 233 3.64 -0.89 -15.03
C TRP A 233 5.13 -0.70 -15.36
N VAL A 234 6.06 -1.21 -14.54
CA VAL A 234 7.50 -1.08 -14.80
C VAL A 234 7.89 -1.73 -16.13
N ASN A 235 7.40 -2.95 -16.40
CA ASN A 235 7.64 -3.67 -17.64
C ASN A 235 7.17 -2.88 -18.87
N ASP A 236 5.98 -2.30 -18.82
CA ASP A 236 5.44 -1.50 -19.92
C ASP A 236 6.27 -0.24 -20.19
N ARG A 237 6.74 0.44 -19.14
CA ARG A 237 7.63 1.61 -19.26
C ARG A 237 8.99 1.24 -19.82
N VAL A 238 9.61 0.18 -19.32
CA VAL A 238 10.89 -0.34 -19.82
C VAL A 238 10.78 -0.69 -21.31
N ARG A 239 9.75 -1.45 -21.71
CA ARG A 239 9.51 -1.79 -23.12
C ARG A 239 9.28 -0.56 -23.99
N TYR A 240 8.59 0.46 -23.46
CA TYR A 240 8.41 1.72 -24.19
C TYR A 240 9.74 2.46 -24.39
N ILE A 241 10.57 2.59 -23.34
CA ILE A 241 11.91 3.18 -23.42
C ILE A 241 12.76 2.44 -24.45
N GLN A 242 12.84 1.11 -24.34
CA GLN A 242 13.66 0.27 -25.21
C GLN A 242 13.26 0.43 -26.68
N ARG A 243 11.98 0.33 -27.01
CA ARG A 243 11.48 0.51 -28.39
C ARG A 243 11.80 1.91 -28.93
N THR A 244 11.64 2.93 -28.08
CA THR A 244 11.80 4.34 -28.47
C THR A 244 13.27 4.70 -28.70
N PHE A 245 14.18 4.24 -27.84
CA PHE A 245 15.61 4.54 -27.96
C PHE A 245 16.36 3.61 -28.92
N ALA A 246 15.91 2.36 -29.13
CA ALA A 246 16.58 1.41 -30.02
C ALA A 246 16.73 1.93 -31.46
N GLY A 247 15.74 2.65 -31.97
CA GLY A 247 15.76 3.27 -33.30
C GLY A 247 16.21 4.73 -33.34
N SER A 248 16.65 5.30 -32.21
CA SER A 248 17.02 6.72 -32.13
C SER A 248 18.50 6.98 -32.44
N GLU A 249 18.82 8.20 -32.86
CA GLU A 249 20.20 8.72 -32.97
C GLU A 249 20.61 9.55 -31.73
N SER A 250 19.86 9.43 -30.63
CA SER A 250 20.16 10.18 -29.40
C SER A 250 21.54 9.76 -28.86
N TYR A 251 22.36 10.76 -28.49
CA TYR A 251 23.67 10.50 -27.87
C TYR A 251 23.56 9.81 -26.50
N GLU A 252 22.40 9.90 -25.85
CA GLU A 252 22.11 9.24 -24.56
C GLU A 252 21.55 7.82 -24.73
N ARG A 253 21.43 7.33 -25.97
CA ARG A 253 20.81 6.03 -26.29
C ARG A 253 21.42 4.88 -25.50
N ASP A 254 22.73 4.73 -25.54
CA ASP A 254 23.39 3.57 -24.93
C ASP A 254 23.27 3.60 -23.40
N PHE A 255 23.34 4.80 -22.81
CA PHE A 255 23.10 4.99 -21.38
C PHE A 255 21.67 4.61 -20.99
N VAL A 256 20.67 5.17 -21.67
CA VAL A 256 19.26 4.92 -21.36
C VAL A 256 18.87 3.45 -21.57
N LEU A 257 19.35 2.82 -22.65
CA LEU A 257 19.09 1.41 -22.91
C LEU A 257 19.73 0.51 -21.84
N LYS A 258 20.94 0.83 -21.39
CA LYS A 258 21.59 0.12 -20.29
C LYS A 258 20.79 0.24 -19.00
N GLU A 259 20.37 1.45 -18.62
CA GLU A 259 19.54 1.67 -17.43
C GLU A 259 18.21 0.91 -17.49
N ALA A 260 17.55 0.92 -18.66
CA ALA A 260 16.32 0.17 -18.87
C ALA A 260 16.53 -1.35 -18.71
N GLN A 261 17.64 -1.89 -19.19
CA GLN A 261 18.00 -3.30 -19.01
C GLN A 261 18.28 -3.66 -17.54
N GLU A 262 18.96 -2.80 -16.78
CA GLU A 262 19.19 -3.05 -15.36
C GLU A 262 17.90 -2.97 -14.52
N ILE A 263 16.95 -2.11 -14.91
CA ILE A 263 15.61 -2.08 -14.32
C ILE A 263 14.84 -3.36 -14.69
N GLU A 264 14.90 -3.80 -15.95
CA GLU A 264 14.22 -5.01 -16.43
C GLU A 264 14.60 -6.26 -15.63
N LYS A 265 15.89 -6.42 -15.32
CA LYS A 265 16.40 -7.54 -14.52
C LYS A 265 15.82 -7.60 -13.11
N GLN A 266 15.38 -6.47 -12.56
CA GLN A 266 14.83 -6.37 -11.20
C GLN A 266 13.31 -6.53 -11.15
N ILE A 267 12.62 -6.59 -12.29
CA ILE A 267 11.17 -6.78 -12.36
C ILE A 267 10.69 -8.04 -11.61
N PRO A 268 11.36 -9.21 -11.73
CA PRO A 268 10.96 -10.41 -10.98
C PRO A 268 10.95 -10.22 -9.47
N ASP A 269 11.79 -9.31 -8.96
CA ASP A 269 11.91 -9.00 -7.55
C ASP A 269 10.90 -7.95 -7.09
N LEU A 270 10.02 -7.39 -7.94
CA LEU A 270 9.00 -6.43 -7.51
C LEU A 270 7.81 -7.18 -6.89
N LYS A 271 8.07 -7.82 -5.75
CA LYS A 271 7.13 -8.67 -5.02
C LYS A 271 7.35 -8.62 -3.51
N TYR A 272 6.32 -8.95 -2.75
CA TYR A 272 6.42 -9.10 -1.31
C TYR A 272 7.22 -10.37 -0.95
N PRO A 273 7.97 -10.38 0.18
CA PRO A 273 8.77 -11.52 0.63
C PRO A 273 8.09 -12.89 0.65
N TRP A 274 6.78 -12.98 0.89
CA TRP A 274 6.08 -14.26 0.96
C TRP A 274 5.65 -14.82 -0.42
N GLU A 275 5.87 -14.07 -1.50
CA GLU A 275 5.59 -14.50 -2.89
C GLU A 275 6.75 -15.30 -3.51
N ASP A 276 7.75 -15.73 -2.72
CA ASP A 276 8.88 -16.56 -3.14
C ASP A 276 8.59 -18.08 -3.11
#